data_AF-A0ABD3VB07-F1
#
_entry.id   AF-A0ABD3VB07-F1
#
_cell.length_a   1.000
_cell.length_b   1.000
_cell.length_c   1.000
_cell.angle_alpha   90.00
_cell.angle_beta   90.00
_cell.angle_gamma   90.00
#
_symmetry.space_group_name_H-M   'P 1'
#
loop_
_entity.id
_entity.type
_entity.pdbx_description
1 polymer ?
#
loop_
_entity_poly.entity_id
_entity_poly.type
_entity_poly.pdbx_seq_one_letter_code
_entity_poly.pdbx_strand_id
1 'polypeptide(L)'
;MYQFILLVLCCLLSWIAPIVCQGTCGTVQYNPTFSMCCSGVVQPKSGISPSCCGTKAYDATFSMCCSGTIQPRSGLQPLCCGTQTYDGTFSMCCSGTIQPKSGLQPLCCGTKAYDATFSMCCSGTIQPRSGLQPLCCGAKAYDGTFSMCCSGVIQPRSGLQPSCCGTIAYDAAFNKCCNGQLC
;
A
#
# COMPACT_ATOMS: atom_id res chain seq x y z
N MET A 1 17.57 -13.56 -45.10
CA MET A 1 16.22 -13.48 -45.73
C MET A 1 15.57 -14.82 -46.02
N TYR A 2 16.17 -15.97 -45.69
CA TYR A 2 15.56 -17.30 -45.93
C TYR A 2 14.89 -17.95 -44.70
N GLN A 3 15.17 -17.47 -43.48
CA GLN A 3 14.60 -18.05 -42.24
C GLN A 3 13.19 -17.53 -41.90
N PHE A 4 12.82 -16.34 -42.39
CA PHE A 4 11.50 -15.73 -42.15
C PHE A 4 10.40 -16.26 -43.08
N ILE A 5 10.78 -16.83 -44.23
CA ILE A 5 9.82 -17.31 -45.24
C ILE A 5 9.27 -18.70 -44.85
N LEU A 6 10.00 -19.49 -44.07
CA LEU A 6 9.54 -20.80 -43.58
C LEU A 6 8.50 -20.73 -42.45
N LEU A 7 8.38 -19.59 -41.74
CA LEU A 7 7.42 -19.42 -40.65
C LEU A 7 6.00 -19.06 -41.14
N VAL A 8 5.87 -18.45 -42.33
CA VAL A 8 4.56 -18.04 -42.88
C VAL A 8 3.90 -19.16 -43.70
N LEU A 9 4.68 -20.15 -44.16
CA LEU A 9 4.21 -21.27 -44.97
C LEU A 9 3.55 -22.42 -44.19
N CYS A 10 3.50 -22.35 -42.85
CA CYS A 10 2.77 -23.33 -42.04
C CYS A 10 1.23 -23.16 -42.14
N CYS A 11 0.75 -22.02 -42.65
CA CYS A 11 -0.68 -21.73 -42.79
C CYS A 11 -1.29 -22.08 -44.18
N LEU A 12 -0.48 -22.36 -45.22
CA LEU A 12 -0.98 -22.51 -46.60
C LEU A 12 -0.98 -23.94 -47.15
N LEU A 13 -0.50 -24.94 -46.40
CA LEU A 13 -0.55 -26.35 -46.80
C LEU A 13 -1.58 -27.11 -45.94
N SER A 14 -2.83 -26.66 -46.05
CA SER A 14 -3.99 -27.13 -45.30
C SER A 14 -4.57 -28.44 -45.83
N TRP A 15 -3.81 -29.54 -45.89
CA TRP A 15 -4.38 -30.85 -46.26
C TRP A 15 -3.82 -32.07 -45.48
N ILE A 16 -2.87 -31.90 -44.56
CA ILE A 16 -2.39 -32.99 -43.70
C ILE A 16 -2.05 -32.45 -42.31
N ALA A 17 -2.78 -32.90 -41.30
CA ALA A 17 -2.70 -32.58 -39.87
C ALA A 17 -3.42 -31.29 -39.41
N PRO A 18 -4.18 -31.34 -38.29
CA PRO A 18 -4.79 -30.16 -37.71
C PRO A 18 -3.69 -29.22 -37.28
N ILE A 19 -3.75 -27.96 -37.73
CA ILE A 19 -2.85 -26.89 -37.32
C ILE A 19 -3.05 -26.70 -35.81
N VAL A 20 -2.25 -27.39 -35.00
CA VAL A 20 -2.14 -27.10 -33.58
C VAL A 20 -1.41 -25.77 -33.51
N CYS A 21 -2.09 -24.70 -33.09
CA CYS A 21 -1.40 -23.47 -32.72
C CYS A 21 -0.33 -23.86 -31.70
N GLN A 22 0.95 -23.67 -31.98
CA GLN A 22 2.03 -24.01 -31.05
C GLN A 22 2.53 -22.71 -30.43
N GLY A 23 2.47 -22.61 -29.10
CA GLY A 23 3.10 -21.56 -28.33
C GLY A 23 4.51 -21.97 -27.91
N THR A 24 5.40 -21.01 -27.72
CA THR A 24 6.78 -21.26 -27.28
C THR A 24 7.02 -20.70 -25.89
N CYS A 25 7.57 -21.51 -24.99
CA CYS A 25 8.00 -21.13 -23.66
C CYS A 25 9.51 -21.38 -23.55
N GLY A 26 10.33 -20.34 -23.78
CA GLY A 26 11.76 -20.52 -24.00
C GLY A 26 12.01 -21.40 -25.23
N THR A 27 12.64 -22.55 -25.05
CA THR A 27 12.90 -23.55 -26.11
C THR A 27 11.82 -24.63 -26.21
N VAL A 28 10.84 -24.64 -25.31
CA VAL A 28 9.81 -25.68 -25.24
C VAL A 28 8.56 -25.25 -26.01
N GLN A 29 8.10 -26.10 -26.94
CA GLN A 29 6.83 -25.94 -27.62
C GLN A 29 5.68 -26.45 -26.74
N TYR A 30 4.54 -25.78 -26.73
CA TYR A 30 3.35 -26.20 -26.01
C TYR A 30 2.06 -25.85 -26.76
N ASN A 31 0.96 -26.53 -26.41
CA ASN A 31 -0.35 -26.21 -26.97
C ASN A 31 -1.00 -25.06 -26.15
N PRO A 32 -1.14 -23.84 -26.70
CA PRO A 32 -1.68 -22.68 -26.02
C PRO A 32 -3.19 -22.76 -25.82
N THR A 33 -3.87 -23.78 -26.37
CA THR A 33 -5.27 -24.06 -26.04
C THR A 33 -5.39 -24.54 -24.59
N PHE A 34 -4.51 -25.46 -24.16
CA PHE A 34 -4.58 -26.13 -22.86
C PHE A 34 -3.51 -25.71 -21.86
N SER A 35 -2.43 -25.09 -22.32
CA SER A 35 -1.28 -24.71 -21.49
C SER A 35 -0.90 -23.26 -21.69
N MET A 36 -0.06 -22.75 -20.79
CA MET A 36 0.50 -21.40 -20.82
C MET A 36 1.94 -21.42 -20.30
N CYS A 37 2.70 -20.38 -20.59
CA CYS A 37 4.07 -20.22 -20.10
C CYS A 37 4.08 -19.28 -18.89
N CYS A 38 4.49 -19.77 -17.71
CA CYS A 38 4.65 -18.98 -16.49
C CYS A 38 6.13 -18.90 -16.12
N SER A 39 6.74 -17.72 -16.27
CA SER A 39 8.16 -17.46 -15.94
C SER A 39 9.12 -18.53 -16.48
N GLY A 40 8.94 -18.93 -17.75
CA GLY A 40 9.78 -19.93 -18.42
C GLY A 40 9.39 -21.40 -18.17
N VAL A 41 8.34 -21.66 -17.39
CA VAL A 41 7.83 -23.01 -17.15
C VAL A 41 6.46 -23.17 -17.79
N VAL A 42 6.30 -24.21 -18.62
CA VAL A 42 4.99 -24.57 -19.19
C VAL A 42 4.09 -25.12 -18.07
N GLN A 43 2.90 -24.54 -17.93
CA GLN A 43 1.89 -24.93 -16.96
C GLN A 43 0.56 -25.20 -17.67
N PRO A 44 -0.26 -26.16 -17.20
CA PRO A 44 -1.63 -26.28 -17.65
C PRO A 44 -2.41 -25.01 -17.29
N LYS A 45 -3.29 -24.56 -18.19
CA LYS A 45 -4.24 -23.48 -17.88
C LYS A 45 -5.12 -23.94 -16.72
N SER A 46 -5.28 -23.06 -15.74
CA SER A 46 -6.07 -23.33 -14.54
C SER A 46 -7.39 -22.59 -14.60
N GLY A 47 -8.50 -23.35 -14.66
CA GLY A 47 -9.86 -22.82 -14.60
C GLY A 47 -10.25 -21.89 -15.74
N ILE A 48 -11.13 -20.93 -15.45
CA ILE A 48 -11.78 -20.08 -16.47
C ILE A 48 -10.87 -18.92 -16.89
N SER A 49 -10.15 -18.33 -15.94
CA SER A 49 -9.29 -17.17 -16.16
C SER A 49 -7.84 -17.50 -15.76
N PRO A 50 -7.12 -18.29 -16.57
CA PRO A 50 -5.78 -18.73 -16.24
C PRO A 50 -4.80 -17.55 -16.19
N SER A 51 -4.03 -17.47 -15.10
CA SER A 51 -3.02 -16.43 -14.84
C SER A 51 -1.79 -17.05 -14.17
N CYS A 52 -0.66 -16.33 -14.18
CA CYS A 52 0.60 -16.81 -13.58
C CYS A 52 0.93 -16.08 -12.28
N CYS A 53 1.45 -16.83 -11.30
CA CYS A 53 2.10 -16.31 -10.11
C CYS A 53 3.50 -16.95 -10.04
N GLY A 54 4.52 -16.21 -10.47
CA GLY A 54 5.85 -16.78 -10.70
C GLY A 54 5.80 -17.88 -11.77
N THR A 55 6.23 -19.08 -11.41
CA THR A 55 6.25 -20.26 -12.31
C THR A 55 4.96 -21.08 -12.29
N LYS A 56 3.97 -20.73 -11.45
CA LYS A 56 2.73 -21.50 -11.28
C LYS A 56 1.56 -20.81 -11.95
N ALA A 57 0.73 -21.59 -12.65
CA ALA A 57 -0.57 -21.12 -13.14
C ALA A 57 -1.65 -21.22 -12.04
N TYR A 58 -2.65 -20.35 -12.08
CA TYR A 58 -3.82 -20.36 -11.20
C TYR A 58 -5.04 -19.75 -11.91
N ASP A 59 -6.25 -19.98 -11.39
CA ASP A 59 -7.47 -19.35 -11.89
C ASP A 59 -7.72 -18.01 -11.19
N ALA A 60 -7.60 -16.90 -11.94
CA ALA A 60 -7.82 -15.53 -11.44
C ALA A 60 -9.28 -15.22 -11.09
N THR A 61 -10.21 -16.09 -11.47
CA THR A 61 -11.62 -16.03 -11.05
C THR A 61 -11.75 -16.24 -9.54
N PHE A 62 -10.97 -17.16 -8.96
CA PHE A 62 -11.09 -17.56 -7.56
C PHE A 62 -9.89 -17.19 -6.70
N SER A 63 -8.73 -16.97 -7.31
CA SER A 63 -7.47 -16.68 -6.61
C SER A 63 -6.78 -15.43 -7.16
N MET A 64 -5.76 -14.96 -6.45
CA MET A 64 -4.88 -13.86 -6.86
C MET A 64 -3.45 -14.10 -6.37
N CYS A 65 -2.48 -13.49 -7.03
CA CYS A 65 -1.07 -13.57 -6.67
C CYS A 65 -0.67 -12.37 -5.79
N CYS A 66 -0.35 -12.62 -4.51
CA CYS A 66 0.14 -11.61 -3.58
C CYS A 66 1.60 -11.89 -3.24
N SER A 67 2.51 -11.02 -3.68
CA SER A 67 3.96 -11.13 -3.44
C SER A 67 4.54 -12.52 -3.76
N GLY A 68 4.10 -13.12 -4.87
CA GLY A 68 4.56 -14.44 -5.31
C GLY A 68 3.81 -15.63 -4.70
N THR A 69 2.84 -15.39 -3.82
CA THR A 69 1.99 -16.43 -3.22
C THR A 69 0.59 -16.38 -3.82
N ILE A 70 0.09 -17.52 -4.31
CA ILE A 70 -1.30 -17.65 -4.75
C ILE A 70 -2.19 -17.77 -3.52
N GLN A 71 -3.18 -16.91 -3.42
CA GLN A 71 -4.15 -16.86 -2.34
C GLN A 71 -5.57 -16.83 -2.91
N PRO A 72 -6.57 -17.38 -2.19
CA PRO A 72 -7.96 -17.20 -2.57
C PRO A 72 -8.33 -15.71 -2.51
N ARG A 73 -9.23 -15.29 -3.40
CA ARG A 73 -9.82 -13.94 -3.35
C ARG A 73 -10.65 -13.82 -2.07
N SER A 74 -10.47 -12.73 -1.33
CA SER A 74 -11.20 -12.45 -0.10
C SER A 74 -12.29 -11.41 -0.33
N GLY A 75 -13.55 -11.81 -0.13
CA GLY A 75 -14.70 -10.91 -0.12
C GLY A 75 -14.97 -10.20 -1.45
N LEU A 76 -15.58 -9.01 -1.38
CA LEU A 76 -16.04 -8.27 -2.56
C LEU A 76 -14.93 -7.46 -3.23
N GLN A 77 -13.98 -6.94 -2.44
CA GLN A 77 -12.86 -6.15 -2.93
C GLN A 77 -11.53 -6.79 -2.51
N PRO A 78 -11.13 -7.91 -3.12
CA PRO A 78 -9.92 -8.62 -2.74
C PRO A 78 -8.67 -7.79 -3.06
N LEU A 79 -7.83 -7.55 -2.04
CA LEU A 79 -6.58 -6.80 -2.10
C LEU A 79 -5.44 -7.59 -1.42
N CYS A 80 -4.19 -7.23 -1.73
CA CYS A 80 -3.01 -7.83 -1.11
C CYS A 80 -2.45 -6.98 0.03
N CYS A 81 -2.02 -7.64 1.11
CA CYS A 81 -1.14 -7.09 2.14
C CYS A 81 0.03 -8.05 2.33
N GLY A 82 1.17 -7.75 1.70
CA GLY A 82 2.29 -8.69 1.61
C GLY A 82 1.91 -9.94 0.81
N THR A 83 2.00 -11.11 1.43
CA THR A 83 1.66 -12.42 0.84
C THR A 83 0.22 -12.86 1.09
N GLN A 84 -0.55 -12.07 1.84
CA GLN A 84 -1.92 -12.38 2.24
C GLN A 84 -2.94 -11.55 1.47
N THR A 85 -4.14 -12.08 1.32
CA THR A 85 -5.30 -11.39 0.77
C THR A 85 -6.23 -10.90 1.87
N TYR A 86 -6.95 -9.82 1.61
CA TYR A 86 -8.00 -9.30 2.49
C TYR A 86 -9.10 -8.61 1.69
N ASP A 87 -10.28 -8.46 2.28
CA ASP A 87 -11.37 -7.68 1.68
C ASP A 87 -11.20 -6.19 2.01
N GLY A 88 -10.85 -5.41 0.99
CA GLY A 88 -10.72 -3.96 1.00
C GLY A 88 -12.00 -3.21 1.35
N THR A 89 -13.16 -3.88 1.34
CA THR A 89 -14.42 -3.31 1.82
C THR A 89 -14.33 -3.02 3.33
N PHE A 90 -13.84 -3.99 4.11
CA PHE A 90 -13.86 -3.97 5.57
C PHE A 90 -12.49 -3.73 6.23
N SER A 91 -11.41 -4.00 5.51
CA SER A 91 -10.04 -3.94 6.04
C SER A 91 -9.12 -3.08 5.19
N MET A 92 -7.95 -2.78 5.73
CA MET A 92 -6.87 -2.04 5.07
C MET A 92 -5.51 -2.61 5.47
N CYS A 93 -4.47 -2.36 4.67
CA CYS A 93 -3.11 -2.79 4.96
C CYS A 93 -2.29 -1.63 5.55
N CYS A 94 -1.93 -1.73 6.84
CA CYS A 94 -1.08 -0.75 7.52
C CYS A 94 0.31 -1.35 7.73
N SER A 95 1.31 -0.84 7.00
CA SER A 95 2.71 -1.29 7.09
C SER A 95 2.88 -2.81 7.07
N GLY A 96 2.18 -3.47 6.13
CA GLY A 96 2.23 -4.94 5.98
C GLY A 96 1.33 -5.73 6.94
N THR A 97 0.56 -5.06 7.80
CA THR A 97 -0.42 -5.71 8.70
C THR A 97 -1.84 -5.40 8.24
N ILE A 98 -2.67 -6.42 8.09
CA ILE A 98 -4.10 -6.25 7.79
C ILE A 98 -4.79 -5.77 9.07
N GLN A 99 -5.53 -4.67 8.97
CA GLN A 99 -6.28 -4.05 10.05
C GLN A 99 -7.73 -3.82 9.61
N PRO A 100 -8.72 -3.98 10.49
CA PRO A 100 -10.07 -3.54 10.18
C PRO A 100 -10.09 -2.02 9.98
N LYS A 101 -10.89 -1.55 9.01
CA LYS A 101 -11.12 -0.11 8.85
C LYS A 101 -11.78 0.42 10.12
N SER A 102 -11.21 1.48 10.67
CA SER A 102 -11.70 2.13 11.87
C SER A 102 -12.51 3.37 11.50
N GLY A 103 -13.81 3.35 11.79
CA GLY A 103 -14.71 4.48 11.65
C GLY A 103 -14.90 5.00 10.22
N LEU A 104 -15.18 6.28 10.07
CA LEU A 104 -15.54 6.88 8.76
C LEU A 104 -14.33 7.30 7.94
N GLN A 105 -13.22 7.65 8.59
CA GLN A 105 -11.99 8.08 7.93
C GLN A 105 -10.80 7.23 8.37
N PRO A 106 -10.77 5.93 7.99
CA PRO A 106 -9.72 5.02 8.40
C PRO A 106 -8.36 5.42 7.80
N LEU A 107 -7.37 5.65 8.65
CA LEU A 107 -5.97 5.91 8.29
C LEU A 107 -5.02 4.99 9.08
N CYS A 108 -3.77 4.90 8.63
CA CYS A 108 -2.73 4.14 9.31
C CYS A 108 -1.82 5.02 10.16
N CYS A 109 -1.46 4.52 11.34
CA CYS A 109 -0.37 5.01 12.17
C CYS A 109 0.58 3.84 12.44
N GLY A 110 1.64 3.72 11.65
CA GLY A 110 2.49 2.53 11.64
C GLY A 110 1.72 1.29 11.16
N THR A 111 1.64 0.26 12.00
CA THR A 111 0.92 -1.00 11.72
C THR A 111 -0.55 -0.99 12.15
N LYS A 112 -1.01 0.08 12.81
CA LYS A 112 -2.38 0.19 13.34
C LYS A 112 -3.24 1.10 12.51
N ALA A 113 -4.52 0.74 12.36
CA ALA A 113 -5.53 1.64 11.80
C ALA A 113 -6.16 2.51 12.91
N TYR A 114 -6.64 3.70 12.54
CA TYR A 114 -7.40 4.61 13.41
C TYR A 114 -8.40 5.43 12.59
N ASP A 115 -9.43 5.99 13.25
CA ASP A 115 -10.37 6.92 12.61
C ASP A 115 -9.84 8.36 12.73
N ALA A 116 -9.52 8.97 11.60
CA ALA A 116 -8.99 10.33 11.50
C ALA A 116 -10.00 11.41 11.90
N THR A 117 -11.28 11.05 12.01
CA THR A 117 -12.35 11.93 12.52
C THR A 117 -12.10 12.28 13.98
N PHE A 118 -11.63 11.32 14.79
CA PHE A 118 -11.50 11.47 16.25
C PHE A 118 -10.04 11.43 16.73
N SER A 119 -9.13 10.88 15.94
CA SER A 119 -7.73 10.70 16.31
C SER A 119 -6.78 11.22 15.24
N MET A 120 -5.50 11.34 15.59
CA MET A 120 -4.40 11.69 14.70
C MET A 120 -3.15 10.88 15.05
N CYS A 121 -2.23 10.72 14.10
CA CYS A 121 -0.96 10.04 14.33
C CYS A 121 0.15 11.05 14.62
N CYS A 122 0.70 11.04 15.83
CA CYS A 122 1.84 11.85 16.25
C CYS A 122 3.06 10.95 16.47
N SER A 123 4.09 11.07 15.63
CA SER A 123 5.33 10.29 15.71
C SER A 123 5.09 8.78 15.90
N GLY A 124 4.17 8.21 15.12
CA GLY A 124 3.82 6.78 15.19
C GLY A 124 2.89 6.38 16.34
N THR A 125 2.42 7.33 17.15
CA THR A 125 1.46 7.09 18.23
C THR A 125 0.10 7.70 17.88
N ILE A 126 -0.96 6.92 18.00
CA ILE A 126 -2.34 7.40 17.82
C ILE A 126 -2.72 8.22 19.06
N GLN A 127 -3.14 9.45 18.84
CA GLN A 127 -3.59 10.39 19.87
C GLN A 127 -4.99 10.89 19.54
N PRO A 128 -5.85 11.17 20.54
CA PRO A 128 -7.11 11.84 20.29
C PRO A 128 -6.87 13.24 19.71
N ARG A 129 -7.75 13.68 18.80
CA ARG A 129 -7.72 15.06 18.31
C ARG A 129 -8.00 15.99 19.48
N SER A 130 -7.09 16.92 19.72
CA SER A 130 -7.17 17.88 20.82
C SER A 130 -7.69 19.22 20.31
N GLY A 131 -8.89 19.60 20.74
CA GLY A 131 -9.49 20.91 20.50
C GLY A 131 -9.74 21.26 19.02
N LEU A 132 -9.73 22.56 18.70
CA LEU A 132 -10.09 23.05 17.36
C LEU A 132 -8.92 22.99 16.37
N GLN A 133 -7.69 23.13 16.86
CA GLN A 133 -6.48 23.08 16.04
C GLN A 133 -5.54 21.98 16.54
N PRO A 134 -5.86 20.70 16.32
CA PRO A 134 -5.03 19.60 16.79
C PRO A 134 -3.68 19.57 16.06
N LEU A 135 -2.59 19.65 16.83
CA LEU A 135 -1.21 19.63 16.38
C LEU A 135 -0.40 18.59 17.16
N CYS A 136 0.75 18.17 16.62
CA CYS A 136 1.66 17.25 17.31
C CYS A 136 2.87 17.98 17.91
N CYS A 137 3.25 17.57 19.11
CA CYS A 137 4.54 17.87 19.74
C CYS A 137 5.20 16.54 20.08
N GLY A 138 6.08 16.06 19.20
CA GLY A 138 6.60 14.70 19.26
C GLY A 138 5.48 13.66 19.11
N ALA A 139 5.32 12.78 20.10
CA ALA A 139 4.30 11.73 20.11
C ALA A 139 2.96 12.16 20.73
N LYS A 140 2.85 13.40 21.23
CA LYS A 140 1.65 13.91 21.91
C LYS A 140 0.90 14.89 21.01
N ALA A 141 -0.44 14.81 21.04
CA ALA A 141 -1.30 15.82 20.43
C ALA A 141 -1.58 16.96 21.43
N TYR A 142 -1.83 18.16 20.91
CA TYR A 142 -2.26 19.34 21.68
C TYR A 142 -3.12 20.27 20.82
N ASP A 143 -3.88 21.18 21.44
CA ASP A 143 -4.63 22.22 20.71
C ASP A 143 -3.76 23.46 20.49
N GLY A 144 -3.43 23.74 19.23
CA GLY A 144 -2.67 24.90 18.77
C GLY A 144 -3.33 26.25 19.05
N THR A 145 -4.63 26.25 19.35
CA THR A 145 -5.38 27.44 19.74
C THR A 145 -4.89 27.97 21.10
N PHE A 146 -4.60 27.07 22.05
CA PHE A 146 -4.26 27.43 23.43
C PHE A 146 -2.79 27.15 23.78
N SER A 147 -2.12 26.27 23.03
CA SER A 147 -0.76 25.84 23.33
C SER A 147 0.15 25.88 22.10
N MET A 148 1.45 25.76 22.33
CA MET A 148 2.48 25.67 21.31
C MET A 148 3.56 24.65 21.72
N CYS A 149 4.31 24.13 20.76
CA CYS A 149 5.40 23.18 21.00
C CYS A 149 6.76 23.90 20.95
N CYS A 150 7.43 24.03 22.09
CA CYS A 150 8.76 24.60 22.20
C CYS A 150 9.79 23.49 22.47
N SER A 151 10.61 23.18 21.47
CA SER A 151 11.65 22.13 21.54
C SER A 151 11.15 20.79 22.11
N GLY A 152 9.96 20.36 21.69
CA GLY A 152 9.36 19.10 22.14
C GLY A 152 8.53 19.18 23.43
N VAL A 153 8.42 20.36 24.06
CA VAL A 153 7.60 20.59 25.24
C VAL A 153 6.37 21.42 24.87
N ILE A 154 5.18 20.94 25.24
CA ILE A 154 3.93 21.67 25.05
C ILE A 154 3.84 22.74 26.14
N GLN A 155 3.69 24.00 25.73
CA GLN A 155 3.55 25.15 26.59
C GLN A 155 2.27 25.91 26.26
N PRO A 156 1.59 26.54 27.23
CA PRO A 156 0.50 27.46 26.93
C PRO A 156 1.02 28.63 26.08
N ARG A 157 0.20 29.14 25.16
CA ARG A 157 0.55 30.35 24.41
C ARG A 157 0.64 31.53 25.37
N SER A 158 1.75 32.26 25.31
CA SER A 158 2.00 33.42 26.16
C SER A 158 1.72 34.72 25.41
N GLY A 159 0.74 35.48 25.88
CA GLY A 159 0.48 36.86 25.45
C GLY A 159 0.08 37.03 23.99
N LEU A 160 0.39 38.19 23.40
CA LEU A 160 -0.07 38.60 22.07
C LEU A 160 0.83 38.09 20.94
N GLN A 161 2.14 37.98 21.19
CA GLN A 161 3.13 37.50 20.22
C GLN A 161 3.86 36.26 20.77
N PRO A 162 3.16 35.13 20.96
CA PRO A 162 3.74 33.93 21.54
C PRO A 162 4.90 33.39 20.69
N SER A 163 6.05 33.20 21.32
CA SER A 163 7.30 32.72 20.74
C SER A 163 7.99 31.71 21.67
N CYS A 164 8.94 30.93 21.15
CA CYS A 164 9.72 29.97 21.94
C CYS A 164 11.14 30.46 22.20
N CYS A 165 11.62 30.26 23.42
CA CYS A 165 13.03 30.35 23.78
C CYS A 165 13.45 29.02 24.42
N GLY A 166 14.12 28.16 23.65
CA GLY A 166 14.38 26.77 24.05
C GLY A 166 13.08 25.98 24.24
N THR A 167 12.80 25.52 25.46
CA THR A 167 11.60 24.75 25.83
C THR A 167 10.49 25.60 26.45
N ILE A 168 10.70 26.91 26.56
CA ILE A 168 9.80 27.84 27.25
C ILE A 168 9.08 28.72 26.21
N ALA A 169 7.77 28.90 26.39
CA ALA A 169 7.00 29.89 25.63
C ALA A 169 7.04 31.25 26.35
N TYR A 170 7.12 32.32 25.57
CA TYR A 170 7.13 33.70 26.07
C TYR A 170 6.43 34.64 25.09
N ASP A 171 6.03 35.84 25.54
CA ASP A 171 5.48 36.87 24.67
C ASP A 171 6.59 37.78 24.14
N ALA A 172 6.81 37.73 22.82
CA ALA A 172 7.80 38.52 22.12
C ALA A 172 7.48 40.02 22.06
N ALA A 173 6.27 40.43 22.46
CA ALA A 173 5.94 41.83 22.64
C ALA A 173 6.68 42.44 23.85
N PHE A 174 7.04 41.62 24.85
CA PHE A 174 7.63 42.09 26.11
C PHE A 174 9.04 41.57 26.38
N ASN A 175 9.41 40.40 25.86
CA ASN A 175 10.72 39.79 26.06
C ASN A 175 11.34 39.38 24.71
N LYS A 176 12.61 39.01 24.73
CA LYS A 176 13.42 38.49 23.63
C LYS A 176 14.12 37.21 24.08
N CYS A 177 14.57 36.42 23.11
CA CYS A 177 15.39 35.24 23.39
C CYS A 177 16.85 35.54 23.05
N CYS A 178 17.70 35.58 24.07
CA CYS A 178 19.14 35.77 23.97
C CYS A 178 19.86 34.46 24.31
N ASN A 179 20.48 33.80 23.33
CA ASN A 179 21.24 32.55 23.53
C ASN A 179 20.47 31.45 24.30
N GLY A 180 19.16 31.34 24.07
CA GLY A 180 18.31 30.34 24.72
C GLY A 180 17.78 30.73 26.11
N GLN A 181 18.01 31.98 26.55
CA GLN A 181 17.45 32.54 27.77
C GLN A 181 16.63 33.79 27.48
N LEU A 182 15.63 34.10 28.32
CA LEU A 182 14.84 35.31 28.18
C LEU A 182 15.62 36.55 28.63
N CYS A 183 15.53 37.59 27.81
CA CYS A 183 16.05 38.95 27.95
C CYS A 183 14.98 39.90 27.38
#